data_AF-A0A4Z0A2Q7-F1
#
_entry.id   AF-A0A4Z0A2Q7-F1
#
_cell.length_a   1.000
_cell.length_b   1.000
_cell.length_c   1.000
_cell.angle_alpha   90.00
_cell.angle_beta   90.00
_cell.angle_gamma   90.00
#
_symmetry.space_group_name_H-M   'P 1'
#
loop_
_entity.id
_entity.type
_entity.pdbx_description
1 polymer ?
#
loop_
_entity_poly.entity_id
_entity_poly.type
_entity_poly.pdbx_seq_one_letter_code
_entity_poly.pdbx_strand_id
1 'polypeptide(L)' 'MGDTQPTSPVSEERMANRARFELELEFVQALANPYYLHSLAQQGILNQPAFIHYLEYLLYWKEKDYARFIL' A
#
# COMPACT_ATOMS: atom_id res chain seq x y z
N MET A 1 24.27 30.84 9.16
CA MET A 1 23.73 30.93 7.79
C MET A 1 22.85 29.72 7.57
N GLY A 2 21.57 29.94 7.25
CA GLY A 2 20.63 28.87 6.95
C GLY A 2 20.63 28.61 5.45
N ASP A 3 20.94 27.38 5.07
CA ASP A 3 20.66 26.87 3.72
C ASP A 3 19.29 26.18 3.76
N THR A 4 18.22 26.98 3.78
CA THR A 4 16.88 26.49 3.47
C THR A 4 16.80 26.34 1.95
N GLN A 5 17.31 25.21 1.43
CA GLN A 5 17.01 24.81 0.06
C GLN A 5 15.48 24.75 -0.10
N PRO A 6 14.90 25.34 -1.15
CA PRO A 6 13.50 25.14 -1.45
C PRO A 6 13.32 23.66 -1.76
N THR A 7 12.65 22.92 -0.88
CA THR A 7 12.15 21.59 -1.22
C THR A 7 11.14 21.80 -2.33
N SER A 8 11.55 21.57 -3.58
CA SER A 8 10.66 21.67 -4.72
C SER A 8 9.44 20.76 -4.46
N PRO A 9 8.19 21.20 -4.71
CA PRO A 9 6.99 20.41 -4.41
C PRO A 9 7.04 19.00 -5.03
N VAL A 10 7.73 18.87 -6.17
CA VAL A 10 7.98 17.61 -6.88
C VAL A 10 8.77 16.58 -6.04
N SER A 11 9.70 16.99 -5.18
CA SER A 11 10.46 16.03 -4.35
C SER A 11 9.62 15.44 -3.23
N GLU A 12 8.73 16.24 -2.64
CA GLU A 12 7.84 15.80 -1.56
C GLU A 12 6.76 14.85 -2.09
N GLU A 13 6.17 15.15 -3.25
CA GLU A 13 5.24 14.25 -3.94
C GLU A 13 5.87 12.90 -4.26
N ARG A 14 7.11 12.89 -4.76
CA ARG A 14 7.85 11.64 -5.04
C ARG A 14 8.10 10.82 -3.77
N MET A 15 8.45 11.46 -2.67
CA MET A 15 8.62 10.79 -1.39
C MET A 15 7.30 10.21 -0.86
N ALA A 16 6.21 10.97 -0.96
CA ALA A 16 4.89 10.52 -0.55
C ALA A 16 4.41 9.33 -1.39
N ASN A 17 4.59 9.37 -2.71
CA ASN A 17 4.23 8.26 -3.61
C ASN A 17 5.04 7.01 -3.30
N ARG A 18 6.33 7.16 -2.99
CA ARG A 18 7.18 6.03 -2.58
C ARG A 18 6.71 5.42 -1.26
N ALA A 19 6.43 6.25 -0.24
CA ALA A 19 5.94 5.77 1.04
C ALA A 19 4.60 5.03 0.92
N ARG A 20 3.70 5.53 0.06
CA ARG A 20 2.44 4.84 -0.25
C ARG A 20 2.67 3.49 -0.91
N PHE A 21 3.55 3.43 -1.91
CA PHE A 21 3.90 2.19 -2.58
C PHE A 21 4.49 1.14 -1.63
N GLU A 22 5.40 1.54 -0.74
CA GLU A 22 6.00 0.66 0.27
C GLU A 22 4.93 0.15 1.26
N LEU A 23 4.04 1.04 1.71
CA LEU A 23 2.93 0.67 2.60
C LEU A 23 1.94 -0.30 1.94
N GLU A 24 1.57 -0.06 0.68
CA GLU A 24 0.70 -0.94 -0.08
C GLU A 24 1.35 -2.31 -0.30
N LEU A 25 2.66 -2.35 -0.57
CA LEU A 25 3.40 -3.59 -0.72
C LEU A 25 3.42 -4.42 0.57
N GLU A 26 3.75 -3.78 1.69
CA GLU A 26 3.71 -4.43 3.02
C GLU A 26 2.32 -4.97 3.33
N PHE A 27 1.27 -4.20 3.01
CA PHE A 27 -0.11 -4.62 3.20
C PHE A 27 -0.46 -5.85 2.35
N VAL A 28 -0.12 -5.86 1.05
CA VAL A 28 -0.38 -7.00 0.17
C VAL A 28 0.36 -8.24 0.64
N GLN A 29 1.60 -8.11 1.12
CA GLN A 29 2.35 -9.22 1.71
C GLN A 29 1.69 -9.70 3.02
N ALA A 30 1.18 -8.79 3.85
CA ALA A 30 0.47 -9.15 5.07
C ALA A 30 -0.84 -9.92 4.80
N LEU A 31 -1.50 -9.68 3.66
CA LEU A 31 -2.67 -10.48 3.24
C LEU A 31 -2.33 -11.96 2.97
N ALA A 32 -1.06 -12.31 2.72
CA ALA A 32 -0.64 -13.70 2.61
C ALA A 32 -0.63 -14.43 3.97
N ASN A 33 -0.68 -13.70 5.09
CA ASN A 33 -0.71 -14.28 6.42
C ASN A 33 -2.15 -14.67 6.83
N PRO A 34 -2.45 -15.97 7.02
CA PRO A 34 -3.79 -16.43 7.38
C PRO A 34 -4.28 -15.88 8.74
N TYR A 35 -3.38 -15.62 9.69
CA TYR A 35 -3.76 -15.03 10.99
C TYR A 35 -4.21 -13.57 10.85
N TYR A 36 -3.60 -12.83 9.93
CA TYR A 36 -3.99 -11.46 9.64
C TYR A 36 -5.38 -11.41 9.00
N LEU A 37 -5.61 -12.26 8.00
CA LEU A 37 -6.93 -12.42 7.38
C LEU A 37 -8.00 -12.83 8.40
N HIS A 38 -7.66 -13.75 9.33
CA HIS A 38 -8.58 -14.15 10.38
C HIS A 38 -8.95 -12.98 11.30
N SER A 39 -7.98 -12.16 11.72
CA SER A 39 -8.23 -10.97 12.52
C SER A 39 -9.11 -9.95 11.78
N LEU A 40 -8.87 -9.72 10.48
CA LEU A 40 -9.71 -8.86 9.65
C LEU A 40 -11.15 -9.39 9.52
N ALA A 41 -11.30 -10.72 9.39
CA ALA A 41 -12.60 -11.38 9.34
C ALA A 41 -13.37 -11.22 10.65
N GLN A 42 -12.71 -11.45 11.79
CA GLN A 42 -13.30 -11.29 13.12
C GLN A 42 -13.80 -9.86 13.39
N GLN A 43 -13.11 -8.87 12.85
CA GLN A 43 -13.50 -7.45 12.96
C GLN A 43 -14.59 -7.05 11.95
N GLY A 44 -15.01 -7.96 11.06
CA GLY A 44 -15.99 -7.68 10.02
C GLY A 44 -15.47 -6.76 8.90
N ILE A 45 -14.16 -6.51 8.84
CA ILE A 45 -13.54 -5.60 7.87
C ILE A 45 -13.68 -6.15 6.45
N LEU A 46 -13.59 -7.47 6.28
CA LEU A 46 -13.74 -8.13 4.98
C LEU A 46 -15.13 -7.93 4.34
N ASN A 47 -16.13 -7.56 5.14
CA ASN A 47 -17.50 -7.30 4.66
C ASN A 47 -17.73 -5.81 4.33
N GLN A 48 -16.77 -4.93 4.62
CA GLN A 48 -16.93 -3.52 4.36
C GLN A 48 -16.74 -3.23 2.86
N PRO A 49 -17.71 -2.59 2.18
CA PRO A 49 -17.58 -2.27 0.75
C PRO A 49 -16.33 -1.45 0.42
N ALA A 50 -15.95 -0.53 1.31
CA ALA A 50 -14.73 0.26 1.16
C ALA A 50 -13.46 -0.62 1.13
N PHE A 51 -13.42 -1.68 1.96
CA PHE A 51 -12.30 -2.61 1.98
C PHE A 51 -12.27 -3.48 0.73
N ILE A 52 -13.44 -3.91 0.24
CA ILE A 52 -13.55 -4.68 -1.01
C ILE A 52 -13.05 -3.84 -2.20
N HIS A 53 -13.49 -2.58 -2.33
CA HIS A 53 -12.97 -1.69 -3.37
C HIS A 53 -11.46 -1.43 -3.24
N TYR A 54 -10.93 -1.42 -2.01
CA TYR A 54 -9.50 -1.28 -1.79
C TYR A 54 -8.72 -2.54 -2.23
N LEU A 55 -9.25 -3.74 -1.98
CA LEU A 55 -8.68 -4.98 -2.52
C LEU A 55 -8.73 -5.02 -4.04
N GLU A 56 -9.82 -4.53 -4.65
CA GLU A 56 -9.92 -4.41 -6.11
C GLU A 56 -8.87 -3.46 -6.68
N TYR A 57 -8.64 -2.32 -6.02
CA TYR A 57 -7.55 -1.41 -6.37
C TYR A 57 -6.20 -2.15 -6.32
N LEU A 58 -5.91 -2.89 -5.25
CA LEU A 58 -4.66 -3.64 -5.10
C LEU A 58 -4.48 -4.78 -6.12
N LEU A 59 -5.46 -5.10 -6.96
CA LEU A 59 -5.26 -6.07 -8.04
C LEU A 59 -4.24 -5.63 -9.09
N TYR A 60 -3.89 -4.34 -9.15
CA TYR A 60 -2.79 -3.85 -10.02
C TYR A 60 -1.46 -4.56 -9.71
N TRP A 61 -1.26 -5.01 -8.46
CA TRP A 61 -0.08 -5.78 -8.07
C TRP A 61 0.06 -7.12 -8.80
N LYS A 62 -1.00 -7.61 -9.44
CA LYS A 62 -0.98 -8.83 -10.28
C LYS A 62 -0.37 -8.59 -11.65
N GLU A 63 -0.22 -7.34 -12.09
CA GLU A 63 0.43 -7.02 -13.35
C GLU A 63 1.93 -7.32 -13.28
N LYS A 64 2.53 -7.73 -14.40
CA LYS A 64 3.91 -8.24 -14.45
C LYS A 64 4.95 -7.25 -13.90
N ASP A 65 4.71 -5.96 -14.08
CA ASP A 65 5.64 -4.91 -13.65
C ASP A 65 5.68 -4.76 -12.13
N TYR A 66 4.58 -5.09 -11.44
CA TYR A 66 4.43 -4.97 -9.99
C TYR A 66 4.59 -6.31 -9.25
N ALA A 67 4.19 -7.41 -9.89
CA ALA A 67 4.28 -8.76 -9.32
C ALA A 67 5.72 -9.14 -8.91
N ARG A 68 6.74 -8.55 -9.56
CA ARG A 68 8.16 -8.78 -9.23
C ARG A 68 8.56 -8.33 -7.81
N PHE A 69 7.76 -7.49 -7.17
CA PHE A 69 8.04 -6.96 -5.83
C PHE A 69 7.38 -7.79 -4.72
N ILE A 70 6.46 -8.69 -5.07
CA ILE A 70 5.84 -9.62 -4.14
C ILE A 70 6.74 -10.86 -4.04
N LEU A 71 7.18 -11.16 -2.81
CA LEU A 71 8.08 -12.28 -2.49
C LEU A 71 7.33 -13.60 -2.30
#